data_AF-A0A6A4UQJ7-F1
#
_entry.id   AF-A0A6A4UQJ7-F1
#
_cell.length_a   1.000
_cell.length_b   1.000
_cell.length_c   1.000
_cell.angle_alpha   90.00
_cell.angle_beta   90.00
_cell.angle_gamma   90.00
#
_symmetry.space_group_name_H-M   'P 1'
#
loop_
_entity.id
_entity.type
_entity.pdbx_description
1 polymer ?
#
loop_
_entity_poly.entity_id
_entity_poly.type
_entity_poly.pdbx_seq_one_letter_code
_entity_poly.pdbx_strand_id
1 'polypeptide(L)'
;MAAIMTRQELKSACLAMLDQNAVEHPAGHQGKLAARYVLRSKVGARIGLMFEKSDKTKPLLWVEHRFLRDLVHDDIEFKVYPASSLYQADEPDEKQSYGRHAALKSMRDLAHVDLVRLTTDRVEQLRTFLTHLATVA
;
A
#
# COMPACT_ATOMS: atom_id res chain seq x y z
N MET A 1 -4.10 24.30 -18.90
CA MET A 1 -3.39 24.10 -17.61
C MET A 1 -4.12 22.99 -16.87
N ALA A 2 -3.49 21.85 -16.61
CA ALA A 2 -4.11 20.83 -15.75
C ALA A 2 -4.26 21.43 -14.35
N ALA A 3 -5.47 21.37 -13.77
CA ALA A 3 -5.69 21.82 -12.40
C ALA A 3 -4.79 21.01 -11.45
N ILE A 4 -4.07 21.71 -10.58
CA ILE A 4 -3.27 21.06 -9.54
C ILE A 4 -4.27 20.45 -8.56
N MET A 5 -4.36 19.12 -8.54
CA MET A 5 -5.19 18.40 -7.57
C MET A 5 -4.67 18.67 -6.16
N THR A 6 -5.59 18.93 -5.23
CA THR A 6 -5.31 18.90 -3.81
C THR A 6 -4.95 17.47 -3.38
N ARG A 7 -4.28 17.34 -2.22
CA ARG A 7 -3.97 16.02 -1.64
C ARG A 7 -5.22 15.16 -1.45
N GLN A 8 -6.33 15.78 -1.05
CA GLN A 8 -7.58 15.07 -0.80
C GLN A 8 -8.19 14.56 -2.12
N GLU A 9 -8.20 15.39 -3.17
CA GLU A 9 -8.66 14.96 -4.50
C GLU A 9 -7.79 13.83 -5.05
N LEU A 10 -6.46 13.92 -4.89
CA LEU A 10 -5.54 12.86 -5.27
C LEU A 10 -5.83 11.55 -4.52
N LYS A 11 -6.05 11.61 -3.20
CA LYS A 11 -6.42 10.42 -2.42
C LYS A 11 -7.74 9.82 -2.86
N SER A 12 -8.76 10.64 -3.10
CA SER A 12 -10.06 10.20 -3.59
C SER A 12 -9.95 9.52 -4.95
N ALA A 13 -9.17 10.10 -5.87
CA ALA A 13 -8.93 9.52 -7.18
C ALA A 13 -8.14 8.20 -7.10
N CYS A 14 -7.16 8.11 -6.20
CA CYS A 14 -6.43 6.86 -5.95
C CYS A 14 -7.34 5.76 -5.37
N LEU A 15 -8.21 6.11 -4.42
CA LEU A 15 -9.18 5.16 -3.86
C LEU A 15 -10.15 4.66 -4.93
N ALA A 16 -10.73 5.56 -5.73
CA ALA A 16 -11.61 5.18 -6.82
C ALA A 16 -10.92 4.24 -7.84
N MET A 17 -9.63 4.46 -8.11
CA MET A 17 -8.84 3.56 -8.95
C MET A 17 -8.63 2.19 -8.30
N LEU A 18 -8.33 2.13 -7.00
CA LEU A 18 -8.19 0.87 -6.28
C LEU A 18 -9.51 0.10 -6.24
N ASP A 19 -10.63 0.78 -5.99
CA ASP A 19 -11.98 0.18 -5.98
C ASP A 19 -12.36 -0.42 -7.35
N GLN A 20 -11.84 0.13 -8.45
CA GLN A 20 -12.07 -0.39 -9.81
C GLN A 20 -11.20 -1.58 -10.17
N ASN A 21 -10.00 -1.70 -9.59
CA ASN A 21 -8.99 -2.67 -10.01
C ASN A 21 -8.77 -3.81 -9.02
N ALA A 22 -9.21 -3.66 -7.77
CA ALA A 22 -8.99 -4.61 -6.70
C ALA A 22 -10.29 -4.83 -5.90
N VAL A 23 -10.34 -5.94 -5.16
CA VAL A 23 -11.47 -6.20 -4.26
C VAL A 23 -11.09 -5.82 -2.83
N GLU A 24 -12.08 -5.42 -2.01
CA GLU A 24 -11.83 -5.17 -0.60
C GLU A 24 -11.23 -6.42 0.08
N HIS A 25 -10.21 -6.20 0.91
CA HIS A 25 -9.58 -7.27 1.67
C HIS A 25 -10.55 -7.79 2.77
N PRO A 26 -10.61 -9.10 3.06
CA PRO A 26 -11.53 -9.67 4.06
C PRO A 26 -11.45 -9.07 5.48
N ALA A 27 -10.31 -8.47 5.83
CA ALA A 27 -10.12 -7.75 7.09
C ALA A 27 -10.82 -6.37 7.14
N GLY A 28 -11.48 -5.97 6.04
CA GLY A 28 -12.16 -4.70 5.89
C GLY A 28 -11.23 -3.48 5.85
N HIS A 29 -11.76 -2.34 5.44
CA HIS A 29 -11.08 -1.06 5.61
C HIS A 29 -10.98 -0.62 7.08
N GLN A 30 -9.96 0.17 7.43
CA GLN A 30 -9.78 0.71 8.78
C GLN A 30 -10.23 2.16 8.85
N GLY A 31 -11.55 2.37 8.96
CA GLY A 31 -12.15 3.69 9.14
C GLY A 31 -11.62 4.73 8.15
N LYS A 32 -11.09 5.84 8.67
CA LYS A 32 -10.46 6.93 7.89
C LYS A 32 -8.95 6.78 7.71
N LEU A 33 -8.34 5.73 8.24
CA LEU A 33 -6.88 5.59 8.29
C LEU A 33 -6.35 4.84 7.07
N ALA A 34 -6.93 3.68 6.77
CA ALA A 34 -6.44 2.81 5.72
C ALA A 34 -7.59 2.17 4.92
N ALA A 35 -7.39 2.02 3.62
CA ALA A 35 -8.16 1.11 2.78
C ALA A 35 -7.30 -0.12 2.48
N ARG A 36 -7.93 -1.29 2.46
CA ARG A 36 -7.25 -2.58 2.29
C ARG A 36 -7.87 -3.32 1.13
N TYR A 37 -7.03 -3.79 0.23
CA TYR A 37 -7.44 -4.43 -1.00
C TYR A 37 -6.68 -5.71 -1.26
N VAL A 38 -7.23 -6.51 -2.16
CA VAL A 38 -6.59 -7.66 -2.77
C VAL A 38 -6.68 -7.46 -4.28
N LEU A 39 -5.53 -7.38 -4.93
CA LEU A 39 -5.41 -7.44 -6.38
C LEU A 39 -5.12 -8.89 -6.78
N ARG A 40 -5.73 -9.36 -7.87
CA ARG A 40 -5.37 -10.63 -8.51
C ARG A 40 -4.62 -10.33 -9.80
N SER A 41 -3.40 -10.84 -9.93
CA SER A 41 -2.66 -10.71 -11.19
C SER A 41 -3.22 -11.67 -12.25
N LYS A 42 -2.88 -11.41 -13.51
CA LYS A 42 -3.27 -12.25 -14.66
C LYS A 42 -2.72 -13.68 -14.57
N VAL A 43 -1.61 -13.87 -13.85
CA VAL A 43 -0.98 -15.17 -13.63
C VAL A 43 -1.48 -15.85 -12.34
N GLY A 44 -2.47 -15.27 -11.66
CA GLY A 44 -3.16 -15.86 -10.51
C GLY A 44 -2.56 -15.48 -9.15
N ALA A 45 -1.57 -14.58 -9.10
CA ALA A 45 -1.00 -14.12 -7.84
C ALA A 45 -2.05 -13.34 -7.03
N ARG A 46 -2.10 -13.60 -5.72
CA ARG A 46 -2.90 -12.83 -4.78
C ARG A 46 -2.01 -11.78 -4.13
N ILE A 47 -2.29 -10.51 -4.38
CA ILE A 47 -1.45 -9.39 -3.95
C ILE A 47 -2.24 -8.54 -2.94
N GLY A 48 -1.78 -8.53 -1.68
CA GLY A 48 -2.32 -7.66 -0.64
C GLY A 48 -1.86 -6.22 -0.86
N LEU A 49 -2.79 -5.26 -0.73
CA LEU A 49 -2.52 -3.85 -0.88
C LEU A 49 -3.12 -3.06 0.29
N MET A 50 -2.34 -2.16 0.89
CA MET A 50 -2.86 -1.23 1.89
C MET A 50 -2.60 0.21 1.44
N PHE A 51 -3.66 1.01 1.35
CA PHE A 51 -3.57 2.43 1.02
C PHE A 51 -3.87 3.30 2.23
N GLU A 52 -2.95 4.21 2.59
CA GLU A 52 -3.16 5.19 3.65
C GLU A 52 -4.01 6.36 3.17
N LYS A 53 -5.23 6.44 3.71
CA LYS A 53 -6.20 7.48 3.36
C LYS A 53 -6.41 8.55 4.43
N SER A 54 -5.58 8.57 5.48
CA SER A 54 -5.61 9.64 6.48
C SER A 54 -5.31 11.01 5.85
N ASP A 55 -5.95 12.07 6.33
CA ASP A 55 -5.67 13.45 5.90
C ASP A 55 -4.24 13.93 6.24
N LYS A 56 -3.64 13.34 7.28
CA LYS A 56 -2.31 13.69 7.80
C LYS A 56 -1.14 13.17 6.96
N THR A 57 -1.36 12.15 6.13
CA THR A 57 -0.28 11.51 5.36
C THR A 57 -0.39 11.82 3.87
N LYS A 58 0.72 11.70 3.13
CA LYS A 58 0.66 11.61 1.66
C LYS A 58 -0.17 10.38 1.24
N PRO A 59 -0.59 10.27 -0.03
CA PRO A 59 -1.12 9.00 -0.54
C PRO A 59 0.01 7.97 -0.55
N LEU A 60 -0.08 6.98 0.33
CA LEU A 60 0.92 5.93 0.49
C LEU A 60 0.26 4.59 0.17
N LEU A 61 0.90 3.79 -0.67
CA LEU A 61 0.48 2.43 -0.95
C LEU A 61 1.56 1.46 -0.46
N TRP A 62 1.12 0.44 0.25
CA TRP A 62 1.96 -0.62 0.80
C TRP A 62 1.66 -1.93 0.10
N VAL A 63 2.74 -2.65 -0.23
CA VAL A 63 2.70 -3.96 -0.91
C VAL A 63 3.91 -4.79 -0.44
N GLU A 64 3.86 -6.10 -0.64
CA GLU A 64 5.01 -6.97 -0.43
C GLU A 64 6.14 -6.68 -1.43
N HIS A 65 7.38 -6.62 -0.94
CA HIS A 65 8.58 -6.26 -1.71
C HIS A 65 8.82 -7.18 -2.92
N ARG A 66 8.46 -8.47 -2.84
CA ARG A 66 8.70 -9.43 -3.94
C ARG A 66 8.04 -9.02 -5.26
N PHE A 67 6.93 -8.29 -5.21
CA PHE A 67 6.18 -7.86 -6.40
C PHE A 67 6.79 -6.64 -7.10
N LEU A 68 7.85 -6.05 -6.54
CA LEU A 68 8.64 -5.01 -7.19
C LEU A 68 9.79 -5.54 -8.03
N ARG A 69 10.03 -6.87 -8.05
CA ARG A 69 11.01 -7.42 -9.00
C ARG A 69 10.63 -6.92 -10.40
N ASP A 70 11.60 -6.29 -11.05
CA ASP A 70 11.52 -5.77 -12.42
C ASP A 70 10.77 -4.45 -12.63
N LEU A 71 10.23 -3.82 -11.56
CA LEU A 71 9.69 -2.47 -11.68
C LEU A 71 10.80 -1.42 -11.55
N VAL A 72 11.30 -0.94 -12.69
CA VAL A 72 12.16 0.24 -12.77
C VAL A 72 11.32 1.41 -13.25
N HIS A 73 11.13 2.42 -12.40
CA HIS A 73 10.41 3.63 -12.79
C HIS A 73 11.01 4.86 -12.11
N ASP A 74 11.65 5.72 -12.90
CA ASP A 74 12.41 6.88 -12.40
C ASP A 74 11.53 7.93 -11.72
N ASP A 75 10.22 7.93 -12.03
CA ASP A 75 9.28 8.92 -11.51
C ASP A 75 8.50 8.45 -10.26
N ILE A 76 8.78 7.25 -9.74
CA ILE A 76 8.06 6.68 -8.61
C ILE A 76 8.97 6.52 -7.40
N GLU A 77 8.63 7.19 -6.29
CA GLU A 77 9.36 7.05 -5.04
C GLU A 77 8.96 5.76 -4.30
N PHE A 78 9.91 4.82 -4.22
CA PHE A 78 9.79 3.60 -3.43
C PHE A 78 10.70 3.63 -2.21
N LYS A 79 10.20 3.12 -1.09
CA LYS A 79 11.01 2.84 0.10
C LYS A 79 10.76 1.42 0.60
N VAL A 80 11.83 0.65 0.75
CA VAL A 80 11.80 -0.71 1.29
C VAL A 80 11.77 -0.66 2.82
N TYR A 81 10.96 -1.52 3.42
CA TYR A 81 10.80 -1.71 4.85
C TYR A 81 10.96 -3.20 5.17
N PRO A 82 12.12 -3.62 5.69
CA PRO A 82 12.32 -5.01 6.08
C PRO A 82 11.30 -5.46 7.13
N ALA A 83 10.87 -6.72 7.08
CA ALA A 83 9.94 -7.29 8.06
C ALA A 83 10.44 -7.11 9.50
N SER A 84 11.76 -7.25 9.71
CA SER A 84 12.43 -7.02 11.00
C SER A 84 12.30 -5.59 11.52
N SER A 85 12.07 -4.61 10.65
CA SER A 85 11.89 -3.20 11.01
C SER A 85 10.43 -2.83 11.28
N LEU A 86 9.47 -3.70 10.95
CA LEU A 86 8.05 -3.50 11.24
C LEU A 86 7.71 -3.77 12.70
N TYR A 87 8.57 -4.54 13.39
CA TYR A 87 8.47 -4.85 14.81
C TYR A 87 9.58 -4.14 15.57
N GLN A 88 9.27 -2.99 16.16
CA GLN A 88 10.10 -2.47 17.24
C GLN A 88 9.58 -3.09 18.54
N ALA A 89 10.40 -3.90 19.19
CA ALA A 89 10.20 -4.28 20.58
C ALA A 89 10.61 -3.08 21.43
N ASP A 90 9.64 -2.35 21.96
CA ASP A 90 9.90 -1.34 22.99
C ASP A 90 10.09 -2.08 24.33
N GLU A 91 11.34 -2.22 24.77
CA GLU A 91 11.78 -2.56 26.14
C GLU A 91 11.22 -3.86 26.81
N PRO A 92 11.80 -4.35 27.94
CA PRO A 92 11.63 -5.74 28.38
C PRO A 92 10.26 -6.16 28.92
N ASP A 93 9.27 -5.27 29.03
CA ASP A 93 8.03 -5.57 29.79
C ASP A 93 6.72 -5.01 29.21
N GLU A 94 6.69 -4.51 27.97
CA GLU A 94 5.43 -4.05 27.36
C GLU A 94 5.04 -4.83 26.10
N LYS A 95 3.76 -5.23 26.07
CA LYS A 95 3.06 -5.88 24.96
C LYS A 95 3.52 -5.27 23.63
N GLN A 96 4.01 -6.10 22.71
CA GLN A 96 4.34 -5.75 21.32
C GLN A 96 3.39 -4.65 20.80
N SER A 97 3.87 -3.41 20.81
CA SER A 97 3.07 -2.28 20.40
C SER A 97 3.09 -2.28 18.88
N TYR A 98 1.95 -2.58 18.26
CA TYR A 98 1.81 -2.39 16.82
C TYR A 98 1.73 -0.88 16.64
N GLY A 99 2.87 -0.23 16.35
CA GLY A 99 2.94 1.20 16.12
C GLY A 99 2.13 1.64 14.89
N ARG A 100 2.68 2.54 14.06
CA ARG A 100 2.02 3.11 12.87
C ARG A 100 1.56 2.10 11.80
N HIS A 101 1.83 0.81 12.02
CA HIS A 101 1.56 -0.32 11.12
C HIS A 101 0.45 -1.26 11.62
N ALA A 102 -0.31 -0.89 12.66
CA ALA A 102 -1.44 -1.69 13.17
C ALA A 102 -2.44 -2.10 12.07
N ALA A 103 -2.57 -1.29 11.01
CA ALA A 103 -3.41 -1.60 9.87
C ALA A 103 -2.97 -2.82 9.06
N LEU A 104 -1.68 -3.15 9.06
CA LEU A 104 -1.10 -4.27 8.33
C LEU A 104 -1.24 -5.59 9.08
N LYS A 105 -1.37 -5.56 10.42
CA LYS A 105 -1.47 -6.76 11.27
C LYS A 105 -2.59 -7.71 10.86
N SER A 106 -3.73 -7.17 10.46
CA SER A 106 -4.89 -7.96 10.05
C SER A 106 -4.81 -8.46 8.59
N MET A 107 -3.75 -8.12 7.87
CA MET A 107 -3.50 -8.55 6.50
C MET A 107 -2.42 -9.62 6.49
N ARG A 108 -2.82 -10.90 6.48
CA ARG A 108 -1.87 -12.03 6.44
C ARG A 108 -0.85 -11.90 5.32
N ASP A 109 -1.27 -11.32 4.20
CA ASP A 109 -0.46 -11.10 3.00
C ASP A 109 0.67 -10.05 3.22
N LEU A 110 0.55 -9.18 4.24
CA LEU A 110 1.49 -8.06 4.48
C LEU A 110 2.08 -8.00 5.89
N ALA A 111 1.55 -8.75 6.85
CA ALA A 111 1.88 -8.59 8.26
C ALA A 111 3.35 -8.95 8.58
N HIS A 112 3.91 -9.99 7.94
CA HIS A 112 5.20 -10.60 8.30
C HIS A 112 6.19 -10.67 7.13
N VAL A 113 6.06 -9.77 6.16
CA VAL A 113 6.87 -9.79 4.93
C VAL A 113 7.64 -8.47 4.79
N ASP A 114 8.70 -8.50 3.99
CA ASP A 114 9.34 -7.25 3.57
C ASP A 114 8.34 -6.45 2.75
N LEU A 115 8.20 -5.17 3.10
CA LEU A 115 7.24 -4.26 2.47
C LEU A 115 7.96 -3.26 1.59
N VAL A 116 7.22 -2.77 0.62
CA VAL A 116 7.55 -1.53 -0.07
C VAL A 116 6.41 -0.54 0.12
N ARG A 117 6.82 0.70 0.39
CA ARG A 117 5.95 1.86 0.38
C ARG A 117 6.19 2.66 -0.88
N LEU A 118 5.13 2.79 -1.67
CA LEU A 118 5.01 3.73 -2.77
C LEU A 118 4.48 5.07 -2.23
N THR A 119 5.15 6.17 -2.54
CA THR A 119 4.60 7.52 -2.36
C THR A 119 4.17 8.05 -3.72
N THR A 120 2.89 8.38 -3.89
CA THR A 120 2.38 8.91 -5.16
C THR A 120 1.97 10.37 -5.03
N ASP A 121 2.35 11.18 -6.03
CA ASP A 121 1.95 12.57 -6.21
C ASP A 121 0.94 12.77 -7.36
N ARG A 122 0.72 11.72 -8.17
CA ARG A 122 -0.17 11.73 -9.34
C ARG A 122 -0.84 10.37 -9.51
N VAL A 123 -2.13 10.40 -9.86
CA VAL A 123 -2.93 9.19 -10.11
C VAL A 123 -2.28 8.24 -11.12
N GLU A 124 -1.54 8.77 -12.10
CA GLU A 124 -0.89 7.94 -13.13
C GLU A 124 0.25 7.06 -12.61
N GLN A 125 0.96 7.47 -11.55
CA GLN A 125 1.97 6.60 -10.92
C GLN A 125 1.30 5.39 -10.29
N LEU A 126 0.15 5.58 -9.62
CA LEU A 126 -0.63 4.47 -9.09
C LEU A 126 -1.14 3.58 -10.22
N ARG A 127 -1.62 4.14 -11.33
CA ARG A 127 -2.06 3.36 -12.50
C ARG A 127 -0.94 2.49 -13.05
N THR A 128 0.23 3.07 -13.28
CA THR A 128 1.42 2.36 -13.75
C THR A 128 1.77 1.22 -12.78
N PHE A 129 1.76 1.52 -11.48
CA PHE A 129 2.05 0.53 -10.44
C PHE A 129 1.05 -0.63 -10.44
N LEU A 130 -0.26 -0.36 -10.49
CA LEU A 130 -1.29 -1.39 -10.54
C LEU A 130 -1.22 -2.21 -11.84
N THR A 131 -0.87 -1.57 -12.96
CA THR A 131 -0.66 -2.25 -14.25
C THR A 131 0.49 -3.23 -14.16
N HIS A 132 1.62 -2.83 -13.54
CA HIS A 132 2.73 -3.73 -13.26
C HIS A 132 2.30 -4.91 -12.39
N LEU A 133 1.66 -4.63 -11.25
CA LEU A 133 1.21 -5.68 -10.32
C LEU A 133 0.21 -6.66 -10.96
N ALA A 134 -0.59 -6.21 -11.94
CA ALA A 134 -1.49 -7.08 -12.67
C ALA A 134 -0.75 -8.12 -13.55
N THR A 135 0.56 -7.98 -13.76
CA THR A 135 1.38 -8.87 -14.61
C THR A 135 2.33 -9.79 -13.84
N VAL A 136 2.60 -9.52 -12.57
CA VAL A 136 3.59 -10.28 -11.77
C VAL A 136 3.00 -11.53 -11.10
N ALA A 137 3.86 -12.50 -10.79
CA ALA A 137 3.56 -13.79 -10.15
C ALA A 137 3.79 -13.79 -8.64
#